data_AF-T1BS21-F1
#
_entry.id   AF-T1BS21-F1
#
_cell.length_a   1.000
_cell.length_b   1.000
_cell.length_c   1.000
_cell.angle_alpha   90.00
_cell.angle_beta   90.00
_cell.angle_gamma   90.00
#
_symmetry.space_group_name_H-M   'P 1'
#
loop_
_entity.id
_entity.type
_entity.pdbx_description
1 polymer ?
#
loop_
_entity_poly.entity_id
_entity_poly.type
_entity_poly.pdbx_seq_one_letter_code
_entity_poly.pdbx_strand_id
1 'polypeptide(L)'
;MSMFLRISRNRRGKNVYEYAQIAERYRENGKQKTRVLEYLGPVRDESDMKRYRKDLLLASEKQSIRMIAPEDFSLMPSMEFGVVYASMAIMNDSGILRILKKNAGVYVHILIFMIIARLLEPSSDLSLINLSGKMYYPWSRIVMNDDNIYRGLDKLISARDDIEIELFKALKPDTTFVHYDLTSSYFEGREDNDLVLFGYSRDRKRGKEQIVIGLVMADGIPIHHEVWPGNTIDPKTLEPTISVLKERFHIKNVIFIADKAFGRSKSLDLLDQNLYITAAYRWDLPYRNALMNTDFSDGRIMDDLAIKKVIISVDQVMRDDSTEDQRKLAEKRKYIAV
;
A
#
# COMPACT_ATOMS: atom_id res chain seq x y z
N MET A 1 -62.09 9.18 0.77
CA MET A 1 -62.69 10.52 0.63
C MET A 1 -61.55 11.51 0.39
N SER A 2 -61.63 12.39 -0.60
CA SER A 2 -60.53 13.30 -0.95
C SER A 2 -60.71 14.64 -0.22
N MET A 3 -59.76 14.96 0.66
CA MET A 3 -59.64 16.29 1.28
C MET A 3 -59.03 17.27 0.28
N PHE A 4 -59.42 18.54 0.34
CA PHE A 4 -58.85 19.60 -0.51
C PHE A 4 -58.80 20.94 0.23
N LEU A 5 -57.93 21.83 -0.25
CA LEU A 5 -57.82 23.19 0.25
C LEU A 5 -58.94 24.05 -0.35
N ARG A 6 -59.74 24.67 0.51
CA ARG A 6 -60.82 25.60 0.15
C ARG A 6 -60.47 27.00 0.63
N ILE A 7 -60.57 27.98 -0.27
CA ILE A 7 -60.45 29.41 0.08
C ILE A 7 -61.85 30.02 0.20
N SER A 8 -62.14 30.57 1.37
CA SER A 8 -63.36 31.34 1.63
C SER A 8 -63.04 32.83 1.58
N ARG A 9 -63.87 33.59 0.87
CA ARG A 9 -63.76 35.06 0.76
C ARG A 9 -64.81 35.71 1.64
N ASN A 10 -64.38 36.57 2.54
CA ASN A 10 -65.27 37.38 3.38
C ASN A 10 -65.06 38.86 3.05
N ARG A 11 -66.15 39.57 2.74
CA ARG A 11 -66.12 40.99 2.39
C ARG A 11 -66.53 41.82 3.60
N ARG A 12 -65.64 42.69 4.08
CA ARG A 12 -65.94 43.70 5.11
C ARG A 12 -65.74 45.08 4.49
N GLY A 13 -66.86 45.75 4.18
CA GLY A 13 -66.84 47.04 3.48
C GLY A 13 -66.23 46.92 2.08
N LYS A 14 -65.18 47.71 1.82
CA LYS A 14 -64.45 47.70 0.54
C LYS A 14 -63.37 46.61 0.46
N ASN A 15 -63.00 45.98 1.57
CA ASN A 15 -61.90 45.01 1.62
C ASN A 15 -62.42 43.56 1.52
N VAL A 16 -61.66 42.71 0.83
CA VAL A 16 -61.89 41.27 0.70
C VAL A 16 -60.79 40.53 1.44
N TYR A 17 -61.17 39.64 2.35
CA TYR A 17 -60.26 38.81 3.13
C TYR A 17 -60.43 37.35 2.70
N GLU A 18 -59.32 36.68 2.44
CA GLU A 18 -59.27 35.26 2.08
C GLU A 18 -58.86 34.43 3.30
N TYR A 19 -59.52 33.29 3.50
CA TYR A 19 -59.24 32.35 4.57
C TYR A 19 -59.15 30.93 4.03
N ALA A 20 -58.09 30.21 4.40
CA ALA A 20 -57.84 28.84 4.01
C ALA A 20 -58.49 27.84 4.98
N GLN A 21 -59.07 26.78 4.41
CA GLN A 21 -59.78 25.71 5.12
C GLN A 21 -59.45 24.36 4.47
N ILE A 22 -59.35 23.31 5.28
CA ILE A 22 -59.35 21.93 4.78
C ILE A 22 -60.80 21.45 4.77
N ALA A 23 -61.27 20.98 3.63
CA ALA A 23 -62.64 20.52 3.45
C ALA A 23 -62.69 19.18 2.73
N GLU A 24 -63.79 18.44 2.93
CA GLU A 24 -64.09 17.23 2.17
C GLU A 24 -65.45 17.36 1.46
N ARG A 25 -65.56 16.66 0.33
CA ARG A 25 -66.83 16.48 -0.38
C ARG A 25 -67.48 15.17 0.08
N TYR A 26 -68.76 15.24 0.45
CA TYR A 26 -69.58 14.08 0.80
C TYR A 26 -70.94 14.15 0.09
N ARG A 27 -71.67 13.03 0.03
CA ARG A 27 -73.02 12.97 -0.55
C ARG A 27 -74.04 12.69 0.55
N GLU A 28 -75.13 13.43 0.54
CA GLU A 28 -76.26 13.26 1.45
C GLU A 28 -77.55 13.44 0.66
N ASN A 29 -78.47 12.47 0.71
CA ASN A 29 -79.72 12.44 -0.05
C ASN A 29 -79.54 12.75 -1.55
N GLY A 30 -78.52 12.15 -2.17
CA GLY A 30 -78.20 12.32 -3.60
C GLY A 30 -77.56 13.66 -3.99
N LYS A 31 -77.46 14.64 -3.07
CA LYS A 31 -76.83 15.94 -3.31
C LYS A 31 -75.39 15.96 -2.80
N GLN A 32 -74.48 16.53 -3.58
CA GLN A 32 -73.09 16.73 -3.16
C GLN A 32 -72.99 17.93 -2.22
N LYS A 33 -72.46 17.70 -1.02
CA LYS A 33 -72.21 18.73 -0.01
C LYS A 33 -70.72 18.80 0.32
N THR A 34 -70.31 19.90 0.93
CA THR A 34 -68.93 20.13 1.39
C THR A 34 -68.95 20.39 2.88
N ARG A 35 -68.17 19.64 3.65
CA ARG A 35 -67.96 19.85 5.08
C ARG A 35 -66.56 20.42 5.30
N VAL A 36 -66.45 21.46 6.12
CA VAL A 36 -65.14 21.97 6.59
C VAL A 36 -64.66 21.08 7.72
N LEU A 37 -63.43 20.60 7.59
CA LEU A 37 -62.77 19.75 8.58
C LEU A 37 -61.90 20.59 9.52
N GLU A 38 -61.19 21.58 8.98
CA GLU A 38 -60.25 22.41 9.74
C GLU A 38 -60.13 23.83 9.14
N TYR A 39 -59.93 24.82 10.00
CA TYR A 39 -59.71 26.23 9.62
C TYR A 39 -58.23 26.57 9.81
N LEU A 40 -57.54 26.95 8.74
CA LEU A 40 -56.08 27.17 8.75
C LEU A 40 -55.67 28.63 8.98
N GLY A 41 -56.57 29.59 8.71
CA GLY A 41 -56.35 31.02 8.95
C GLY A 41 -56.38 31.88 7.68
N PRO A 42 -56.00 33.17 7.77
CA PRO A 42 -56.04 34.11 6.64
C PRO A 42 -54.94 33.83 5.61
N VAL A 43 -55.23 34.08 4.34
CA VAL A 43 -54.26 34.02 3.24
C VAL A 43 -53.82 35.44 2.92
N ARG A 44 -52.57 35.79 3.28
CA ARG A 44 -52.02 37.14 3.03
C ARG A 44 -51.13 37.19 1.80
N ASP A 45 -50.38 36.11 1.56
CA ASP A 45 -49.44 35.99 0.46
C ASP A 45 -49.27 34.53 0.00
N GLU A 46 -48.37 34.30 -0.95
CA GLU A 46 -48.08 32.98 -1.49
C GLU A 46 -47.38 32.05 -0.46
N SER A 47 -46.70 32.61 0.54
CA SER A 47 -46.03 31.81 1.59
C SER A 47 -47.05 31.13 2.50
N ASP A 48 -48.15 31.81 2.83
CA ASP A 48 -49.28 31.22 3.54
C ASP A 48 -49.90 30.08 2.72
N MET A 49 -50.07 30.28 1.39
CA MET A 49 -50.59 29.22 0.51
C MET A 49 -49.67 27.99 0.43
N LYS A 50 -48.34 28.18 0.42
CA LYS A 50 -47.38 27.06 0.45
C LYS A 50 -47.46 26.31 1.79
N ARG A 51 -47.55 27.03 2.92
CA ARG A 51 -47.75 26.42 4.25
C ARG A 51 -49.04 25.59 4.28
N TYR A 52 -50.17 26.15 3.85
CA TYR A 52 -51.46 25.47 3.87
C TYR A 52 -51.57 24.28 2.92
N ARG A 53 -50.84 24.29 1.79
CA ARG A 53 -50.71 23.10 0.93
C ARG A 53 -49.94 21.97 1.64
N LYS A 54 -48.89 22.30 2.41
CA LYS A 54 -48.17 21.33 3.24
C LYS A 54 -49.07 20.79 4.35
N ASP A 55 -49.86 21.64 5.00
CA ASP A 55 -50.82 21.21 6.03
C ASP A 55 -51.90 20.30 5.46
N LEU A 56 -52.41 20.58 4.25
CA LEU A 56 -53.32 19.67 3.53
C LEU A 56 -52.66 18.33 3.23
N LEU A 57 -51.42 18.31 2.73
CA LEU A 57 -50.67 17.07 2.46
C LEU A 57 -50.55 16.24 3.74
N LEU A 58 -50.13 16.85 4.85
CA LEU A 58 -50.02 16.22 6.16
C LEU A 58 -51.36 15.68 6.67
N ALA A 59 -52.46 16.43 6.47
CA ALA A 59 -53.80 16.00 6.87
C ALA A 59 -54.32 14.85 5.99
N SER A 60 -54.00 14.87 4.68
CA SER A 60 -54.40 13.85 3.71
C SER A 60 -53.59 12.55 3.83
N GLU A 61 -52.34 12.65 4.28
CA GLU A 61 -51.40 11.54 4.42
C GLU A 61 -51.21 11.07 5.86
N LYS A 62 -52.19 11.33 6.75
CA LYS A 62 -52.23 10.80 8.13
C LYS A 62 -52.17 9.25 8.24
N GLN A 63 -51.97 8.52 7.14
CA GLN A 63 -51.61 7.11 7.14
C GLN A 63 -50.12 6.79 6.92
N SER A 64 -49.22 7.73 6.57
CA SER A 64 -47.81 7.34 6.36
C SER A 64 -46.73 8.43 6.35
N ILE A 65 -46.94 9.64 6.91
CA ILE A 65 -45.80 10.52 7.23
C ILE A 65 -45.44 10.37 8.71
N ARG A 66 -44.41 9.56 9.01
CA ARG A 66 -43.76 9.58 10.33
C ARG A 66 -42.88 10.82 10.40
N MET A 67 -43.14 11.72 11.36
CA MET A 67 -42.15 12.74 11.71
C MET A 67 -40.98 12.01 12.36
N ILE A 68 -39.84 12.04 11.70
CA ILE A 68 -38.58 11.42 12.13
C ILE A 68 -37.79 12.53 12.82
N ALA A 69 -37.50 12.35 14.10
CA ALA A 69 -36.62 13.25 14.85
C ALA A 69 -35.15 12.95 14.51
N PRO A 70 -34.20 13.87 14.72
CA PRO A 70 -32.77 13.58 14.54
C PRO A 70 -32.32 12.31 15.26
N GLU A 71 -32.94 11.96 16.39
CA GLU A 71 -32.65 10.77 17.20
C GLU A 71 -33.18 9.47 16.57
N ASP A 72 -34.11 9.55 15.62
CA ASP A 72 -34.54 8.41 14.80
C ASP A 72 -33.51 8.09 13.69
N PHE A 73 -32.51 8.96 13.46
CA PHE A 73 -31.40 8.66 12.56
C PHE A 73 -30.25 7.99 13.31
N SER A 74 -29.95 6.75 12.95
CA SER A 74 -28.65 6.15 13.25
C SER A 74 -27.67 6.52 12.13
N LEU A 75 -26.75 7.45 12.41
CA LEU A 75 -25.61 7.67 11.53
C LEU A 75 -24.74 6.41 11.57
N MET A 76 -24.78 5.64 10.48
CA MET A 76 -23.83 4.54 10.32
C MET A 76 -22.40 5.12 10.32
N PRO A 77 -21.43 4.42 10.92
CA PRO A 77 -20.04 4.84 10.85
C PRO A 77 -19.63 5.12 9.40
N SER A 78 -18.97 6.25 9.16
CA SER A 78 -18.36 6.51 7.86
C SER A 78 -17.30 5.45 7.60
N MET A 79 -17.46 4.69 6.53
CA MET A 79 -16.48 3.70 6.10
C MET A 79 -15.47 4.33 5.13
N GLU A 80 -14.21 3.92 5.24
CA GLU A 80 -13.18 4.28 4.28
C GLU A 80 -13.41 3.56 2.95
N PHE A 81 -13.56 4.33 1.86
CA PHE A 81 -13.77 3.83 0.50
C PHE A 81 -12.73 4.34 -0.49
N GLY A 82 -12.22 5.56 -0.29
CA GLY A 82 -11.32 6.21 -1.24
C GLY A 82 -10.02 5.43 -1.40
N VAL A 83 -9.40 5.02 -0.29
CA VAL A 83 -8.16 4.22 -0.30
C VAL A 83 -8.42 2.83 -0.88
N VAL A 84 -9.57 2.21 -0.57
CA VAL A 84 -9.95 0.91 -1.14
C VAL A 84 -10.06 0.99 -2.65
N TYR A 85 -10.80 1.99 -3.16
CA TYR A 85 -11.00 2.19 -4.59
C TYR A 85 -9.70 2.49 -5.32
N ALA A 86 -8.90 3.44 -4.81
CA ALA A 86 -7.63 3.83 -5.41
C ALA A 86 -6.65 2.65 -5.46
N SER A 87 -6.52 1.90 -4.36
CA SER A 87 -5.64 0.73 -4.29
C SER A 87 -6.07 -0.37 -5.27
N MET A 88 -7.39 -0.63 -5.38
CA MET A 88 -7.92 -1.60 -6.32
C MET A 88 -7.67 -1.19 -7.79
N ALA A 89 -7.80 0.10 -8.11
CA ALA A 89 -7.48 0.62 -9.44
C ALA A 89 -5.99 0.47 -9.75
N ILE A 90 -5.10 0.89 -8.84
CA ILE A 90 -3.64 0.75 -9.01
C ILE A 90 -3.25 -0.73 -9.17
N MET A 91 -3.77 -1.62 -8.32
CA MET A 91 -3.50 -3.06 -8.42
C MET A 91 -4.02 -3.67 -9.72
N ASN A 92 -5.14 -3.18 -10.25
CA ASN A 92 -5.65 -3.62 -11.52
C ASN A 92 -4.75 -3.17 -12.67
N ASP A 93 -4.37 -1.90 -12.71
CA ASP A 93 -3.62 -1.28 -13.81
C ASP A 93 -2.17 -1.78 -13.86
N SER A 94 -1.56 -2.01 -12.70
CA SER A 94 -0.23 -2.64 -12.56
C SER A 94 -0.23 -4.15 -12.80
N GLY A 95 -1.40 -4.78 -12.90
CA GLY A 95 -1.54 -6.23 -13.08
C GLY A 95 -1.39 -7.06 -11.79
N ILE A 96 -1.09 -6.45 -10.64
CA ILE A 96 -0.98 -7.11 -9.33
C ILE A 96 -2.26 -7.91 -9.02
N LEU A 97 -3.44 -7.36 -9.30
CA LEU A 97 -4.73 -8.01 -9.03
C LEU A 97 -4.88 -9.33 -9.79
N ARG A 98 -4.39 -9.38 -11.04
CA ARG A 98 -4.41 -10.60 -11.86
C ARG A 98 -3.45 -11.65 -11.30
N ILE A 99 -2.25 -11.22 -10.90
CA ILE A 99 -1.20 -12.09 -10.34
C ILE A 99 -1.69 -12.72 -9.02
N LEU A 100 -2.29 -11.93 -8.13
CA LEU A 100 -2.87 -12.45 -6.89
C LEU A 100 -4.02 -13.41 -7.16
N LYS A 101 -4.93 -13.11 -8.10
CA LYS A 101 -6.03 -14.03 -8.46
C LYS A 101 -5.53 -15.38 -8.97
N LYS A 102 -4.43 -15.38 -9.72
CA LYS A 102 -3.81 -16.60 -10.24
C LYS A 102 -3.15 -17.42 -9.12
N ASN A 103 -2.43 -16.75 -8.22
CA ASN A 103 -1.50 -17.42 -7.31
C ASN A 103 -2.03 -17.61 -5.87
N ALA A 104 -2.98 -16.81 -5.41
CA ALA A 104 -3.45 -16.81 -4.02
C ALA A 104 -4.65 -17.72 -3.72
N GLY A 105 -5.28 -18.31 -4.75
CA GLY A 105 -6.44 -19.19 -4.58
C GLY A 105 -7.58 -18.54 -3.80
N VAL A 106 -8.12 -19.26 -2.80
CA VAL A 106 -9.23 -18.77 -1.96
C VAL A 106 -8.86 -17.58 -1.06
N TYR A 107 -7.56 -17.34 -0.83
CA TYR A 107 -7.07 -16.28 0.06
C TYR A 107 -6.86 -14.93 -0.64
N VAL A 108 -7.13 -14.86 -1.95
CA VAL A 108 -6.89 -13.65 -2.77
C VAL A 108 -7.47 -12.38 -2.16
N HIS A 109 -8.69 -12.43 -1.63
CA HIS A 109 -9.35 -11.25 -1.08
C HIS A 109 -8.76 -10.82 0.27
N ILE A 110 -8.28 -11.77 1.09
CA ILE A 110 -7.55 -11.47 2.32
C ILE A 110 -6.24 -10.77 1.99
N LEU A 111 -5.45 -11.29 1.04
CA LEU A 111 -4.18 -10.67 0.66
C LEU A 111 -4.36 -9.28 0.03
N ILE A 112 -5.38 -9.08 -0.80
CA ILE A 112 -5.75 -7.76 -1.31
C ILE A 112 -6.08 -6.81 -0.15
N PHE A 113 -6.88 -7.28 0.81
CA PHE A 113 -7.23 -6.49 1.98
C PHE A 113 -6.01 -6.14 2.84
N MET A 114 -5.06 -7.07 3.01
CA MET A 114 -3.80 -6.83 3.71
C MET A 114 -2.98 -5.71 3.07
N ILE A 115 -2.88 -5.70 1.73
CA ILE A 115 -2.17 -4.64 0.99
C ILE A 115 -2.85 -3.28 1.24
N ILE A 116 -4.18 -3.22 1.12
CA ILE A 116 -4.95 -2.00 1.33
C ILE A 116 -4.82 -1.51 2.78
N ALA A 117 -4.88 -2.43 3.75
CA ALA A 117 -4.72 -2.12 5.16
C ALA A 117 -3.34 -1.53 5.46
N ARG A 118 -2.27 -2.08 4.87
CA ARG A 118 -0.91 -1.54 5.01
C ARG A 118 -0.78 -0.13 4.42
N LEU A 119 -1.57 0.23 3.40
CA LEU A 119 -1.59 1.58 2.84
C LEU A 119 -2.38 2.58 3.69
N LEU A 120 -3.44 2.14 4.39
CA LEU A 120 -4.24 3.02 5.25
C LEU A 120 -3.63 3.15 6.65
N GLU A 121 -3.44 2.03 7.34
CA GLU A 121 -3.06 1.98 8.75
C GLU A 121 -2.08 0.81 8.97
N PRO A 122 -0.77 1.01 8.70
CA PRO A 122 0.25 0.00 8.92
C PRO A 122 0.20 -0.53 10.36
N SER A 123 -0.10 -1.81 10.50
CA SER A 123 -0.42 -2.42 11.78
C SER A 123 -0.18 -3.94 11.73
N SER A 124 -0.36 -4.65 12.86
CA SER A 124 -0.14 -6.10 12.92
C SER A 124 -1.18 -6.85 12.09
N ASP A 125 -0.84 -8.05 11.62
CA ASP A 125 -1.77 -8.83 10.80
C ASP A 125 -3.06 -9.19 11.57
N LEU A 126 -2.98 -9.40 12.88
CA LEU A 126 -4.16 -9.63 13.71
C LEU A 126 -5.07 -8.39 13.83
N SER A 127 -4.51 -7.19 13.74
CA SER A 127 -5.30 -5.94 13.82
C SER A 127 -6.18 -5.70 12.57
N LEU A 128 -5.95 -6.44 11.47
CA LEU A 128 -6.79 -6.43 10.28
C LEU A 128 -8.25 -6.75 10.60
N ILE A 129 -8.49 -7.60 11.60
CA ILE A 129 -9.83 -7.96 12.06
C ILE A 129 -10.57 -6.70 12.53
N ASN A 130 -9.91 -5.82 13.28
CA ASN A 130 -10.50 -4.56 13.75
C ASN A 130 -10.71 -3.55 12.62
N LEU A 131 -9.80 -3.53 11.65
CA LEU A 131 -9.88 -2.62 10.51
C LEU A 131 -11.04 -2.97 9.56
N SER A 132 -11.47 -4.24 9.53
CA SER A 132 -12.57 -4.68 8.68
C SER A 132 -13.88 -3.93 8.92
N GLY A 133 -14.19 -3.57 10.18
CA GLY A 133 -15.37 -2.78 10.52
C GLY A 133 -15.33 -1.31 10.09
N LYS A 134 -14.17 -0.81 9.63
CA LYS A 134 -13.95 0.60 9.27
C LYS A 134 -13.86 0.84 7.76
N MET A 135 -13.82 -0.21 6.94
CA MET A 135 -13.60 -0.12 5.49
C MET A 135 -14.78 -0.65 4.69
N TYR A 136 -15.07 -0.02 3.57
CA TYR A 136 -16.00 -0.55 2.57
C TYR A 136 -15.27 -1.55 1.67
N TYR A 137 -15.52 -2.84 1.87
CA TYR A 137 -14.95 -3.93 1.06
C TYR A 137 -16.04 -4.97 0.74
N PRO A 138 -15.96 -5.76 -0.35
CA PRO A 138 -16.88 -6.86 -0.60
C PRO A 138 -16.69 -8.01 0.41
N TRP A 139 -17.12 -7.79 1.65
CA TRP A 139 -16.94 -8.69 2.80
C TRP A 139 -17.55 -10.08 2.60
N SER A 140 -18.56 -10.22 1.74
CA SER A 140 -19.09 -11.53 1.33
C SER A 140 -18.06 -12.45 0.67
N ARG A 141 -16.89 -11.92 0.29
CA ARG A 141 -15.79 -12.66 -0.32
C ARG A 141 -14.66 -13.01 0.65
N ILE A 142 -14.78 -12.63 1.92
CA ILE A 142 -13.75 -12.83 2.95
C ILE A 142 -14.38 -13.47 4.18
N VAL A 143 -13.74 -14.51 4.70
CA VAL A 143 -13.96 -14.97 6.07
C VAL A 143 -12.79 -14.46 6.91
N MET A 144 -13.01 -13.35 7.63
CA MET A 144 -11.97 -12.66 8.38
C MET A 144 -11.79 -13.30 9.76
N ASN A 145 -10.73 -14.10 9.91
CA ASN A 145 -10.24 -14.62 11.18
C ASN A 145 -8.72 -14.80 11.11
N ASP A 146 -8.10 -14.99 12.27
CA ASP A 146 -6.66 -15.19 12.44
C ASP A 146 -6.16 -16.37 11.59
N ASP A 147 -6.85 -17.50 11.65
CA ASP A 147 -6.57 -18.71 10.88
C ASP A 147 -6.40 -18.44 9.36
N ASN A 148 -7.35 -17.71 8.77
CA ASN A 148 -7.34 -17.41 7.33
C ASN A 148 -6.36 -16.31 6.96
N ILE A 149 -6.06 -15.38 7.88
CA ILE A 149 -5.00 -14.38 7.70
C ILE A 149 -3.66 -15.10 7.59
N TYR A 150 -3.33 -15.98 8.55
CA TYR A 150 -2.06 -16.71 8.55
C TYR A 150 -1.96 -17.73 7.40
N ARG A 151 -3.03 -18.50 7.11
CA ARG A 151 -3.05 -19.38 5.93
C ARG A 151 -2.92 -18.62 4.61
N GLY A 152 -3.40 -17.38 4.57
CA GLY A 152 -3.19 -16.47 3.44
C GLY A 152 -1.71 -16.14 3.25
N LEU A 153 -0.98 -15.86 4.33
CA LEU A 153 0.46 -15.64 4.31
C LEU A 153 1.23 -16.90 3.91
N ASP A 154 0.86 -18.08 4.42
CA ASP A 154 1.42 -19.37 3.99
C ASP A 154 1.22 -19.59 2.48
N LYS A 155 0.03 -19.23 1.98
CA LYS A 155 -0.24 -19.31 0.55
C LYS A 155 0.60 -18.32 -0.25
N LEU A 156 0.79 -17.10 0.27
CA LEU A 156 1.61 -16.08 -0.38
C LEU A 156 3.07 -16.52 -0.48
N ILE A 157 3.67 -17.02 0.61
CA ILE A 157 5.07 -17.46 0.61
C ILE A 157 5.29 -18.68 -0.29
N SER A 158 4.35 -19.64 -0.31
CA SER A 158 4.44 -20.81 -1.19
C SER A 158 4.39 -20.46 -2.69
N ALA A 159 3.86 -19.28 -3.04
CA ALA A 159 3.78 -18.78 -4.42
C ALA A 159 4.74 -17.60 -4.69
N ARG A 160 5.66 -17.30 -3.76
CA ARG A 160 6.57 -16.14 -3.81
C ARG A 160 7.28 -16.01 -5.17
N ASP A 161 7.96 -17.07 -5.58
CA ASP A 161 8.83 -17.05 -6.76
C ASP A 161 8.03 -16.76 -8.04
N ASP A 162 6.85 -17.38 -8.19
CA ASP A 162 5.95 -17.14 -9.32
C ASP A 162 5.43 -15.71 -9.31
N ILE A 163 5.03 -15.20 -8.14
CA ILE A 163 4.52 -13.83 -7.98
C ILE A 163 5.61 -12.82 -8.32
N GLU A 164 6.83 -12.97 -7.82
CA GLU A 164 7.96 -12.07 -8.10
C GLU A 164 8.28 -12.04 -9.60
N ILE A 165 8.35 -13.20 -10.27
CA ILE A 165 8.59 -13.28 -11.72
C ILE A 165 7.46 -12.59 -12.50
N GLU A 166 6.21 -12.82 -12.11
CA GLU A 166 5.07 -12.21 -12.79
C GLU A 166 5.02 -10.69 -12.58
N LEU A 167 5.34 -10.21 -11.38
CA LEU A 167 5.45 -8.78 -11.08
C LEU A 167 6.57 -8.13 -11.91
N PHE A 168 7.74 -8.77 -11.96
CA PHE A 168 8.86 -8.31 -12.78
C PHE A 168 8.46 -8.19 -14.26
N LYS A 169 7.75 -9.19 -14.80
CA LYS A 169 7.26 -9.18 -16.19
C LYS A 169 6.16 -8.14 -16.45
N ALA A 170 5.31 -7.89 -15.47
CA ALA A 170 4.22 -6.92 -15.58
C ALA A 170 4.73 -5.47 -15.52
N LEU A 171 5.63 -5.19 -14.57
CA LEU A 171 6.14 -3.85 -14.30
C LEU A 171 7.33 -3.46 -15.19
N LYS A 172 8.11 -4.46 -15.66
CA LYS A 172 9.26 -4.26 -16.57
C LYS A 172 10.22 -3.16 -16.11
N PRO A 173 10.72 -3.21 -14.86
CA PRO A 173 11.67 -2.20 -14.37
C PRO A 173 12.95 -2.19 -15.22
N ASP A 174 13.58 -1.02 -15.31
CA ASP A 174 14.96 -0.93 -15.81
C ASP A 174 15.92 -1.65 -14.85
N THR A 175 16.63 -2.65 -15.35
CA THR A 175 17.58 -3.47 -14.58
C THR A 175 19.03 -3.06 -14.76
N THR A 176 19.30 -1.91 -15.37
CA THR A 176 20.66 -1.38 -15.54
C THR A 176 21.37 -1.22 -14.20
N PHE A 177 20.63 -0.69 -13.21
CA PHE A 177 21.07 -0.58 -11.82
C PHE A 177 20.18 -1.44 -10.92
N VAL A 178 20.81 -2.24 -10.08
CA VAL A 178 20.11 -3.02 -9.06
C VAL A 178 20.68 -2.66 -7.70
N HIS A 179 19.79 -2.25 -6.80
CA HIS A 179 20.12 -1.95 -5.42
C HIS A 179 19.87 -3.20 -4.59
N TYR A 180 20.85 -3.52 -3.74
CA TYR A 180 20.69 -4.56 -2.74
C TYR A 180 21.01 -4.00 -1.37
N ASP A 181 20.03 -4.12 -0.48
CA ASP A 181 20.17 -3.73 0.90
C ASP A 181 19.78 -4.88 1.83
N LEU A 182 20.44 -4.91 2.98
CA LEU A 182 20.17 -5.85 4.04
C LEU A 182 19.71 -5.08 5.28
N THR A 183 18.57 -5.49 5.81
CA THR A 183 18.11 -5.06 7.13
C THR A 183 17.99 -6.26 8.08
N SER A 184 17.74 -6.03 9.35
CA SER A 184 17.51 -7.09 10.34
C SER A 184 16.34 -6.72 11.20
N SER A 185 15.53 -7.71 11.59
CA SER A 185 14.52 -7.55 12.63
C SER A 185 14.84 -8.47 13.80
N TYR A 186 14.39 -8.10 14.98
CA TYR A 186 14.55 -8.91 16.19
C TYR A 186 13.25 -9.62 16.55
N PHE A 187 13.38 -10.77 17.21
CA PHE A 187 12.25 -11.52 17.73
C PHE A 187 12.02 -11.22 19.23
N GLU A 188 10.75 -11.10 19.61
CA GLU A 188 10.30 -11.05 20.99
C GLU A 188 9.62 -12.38 21.32
N GLY A 189 10.31 -13.23 22.08
CA GLY A 189 9.87 -14.59 22.37
C GLY A 189 11.03 -15.58 22.32
N ARG A 190 10.71 -16.86 22.28
CA ARG A 190 11.64 -17.93 21.90
C ARG A 190 10.95 -18.72 20.80
N GLU A 191 11.59 -18.83 19.66
CA GLU A 191 11.12 -19.61 18.54
C GLU A 191 12.23 -20.58 18.16
N ASP A 192 11.92 -21.87 18.07
CA ASP A 192 12.91 -22.89 17.74
C ASP A 192 12.84 -23.17 16.24
N ASN A 193 13.48 -22.30 15.45
CA ASN A 193 13.61 -22.50 14.01
C ASN A 193 14.96 -22.02 13.47
N ASP A 194 15.28 -22.46 12.26
CA ASP A 194 16.58 -22.21 11.64
C ASP A 194 16.81 -20.76 11.20
N LEU A 195 15.77 -19.90 11.22
CA LEU A 195 15.86 -18.49 10.84
C LEU A 195 16.14 -17.58 12.04
N VAL A 196 15.54 -17.88 13.19
CA VAL A 196 15.55 -17.03 14.37
C VAL A 196 16.77 -17.36 15.24
N LEU A 197 17.89 -16.72 14.95
CA LEU A 197 19.18 -17.00 15.61
C LEU A 197 19.81 -15.73 16.15
N PHE A 198 20.65 -15.86 17.19
CA PHE A 198 21.43 -14.73 17.69
C PHE A 198 22.38 -14.19 16.61
N GLY A 199 22.37 -12.87 16.44
CA GLY A 199 23.15 -12.22 15.41
C GLY A 199 23.33 -10.72 15.65
N TYR A 200 23.82 -10.03 14.63
CA TYR A 200 24.04 -8.59 14.69
C TYR A 200 22.72 -7.85 14.55
N SER A 201 22.32 -7.10 15.58
CA SER A 201 21.13 -6.27 15.54
C SER A 201 21.45 -4.89 14.95
N ARG A 202 20.88 -4.58 13.78
CA ARG A 202 20.95 -3.23 13.18
C ARG A 202 20.22 -2.19 14.04
N ASP A 203 19.21 -2.60 14.81
CA ASP A 203 18.49 -1.78 15.80
C ASP A 203 19.20 -1.63 17.14
N ARG A 204 20.41 -2.21 17.28
CA ARG A 204 21.23 -2.19 18.50
C ARG A 204 20.53 -2.81 19.73
N LYS A 205 19.57 -3.72 19.51
CA LYS A 205 18.90 -4.46 20.58
C LYS A 205 19.77 -5.63 21.04
N ARG A 206 20.25 -5.56 22.28
CA ARG A 206 21.09 -6.61 22.87
C ARG A 206 20.25 -7.78 23.36
N GLY A 207 20.80 -9.00 23.24
CA GLY A 207 20.21 -10.21 23.82
C GLY A 207 18.93 -10.68 23.15
N LYS A 208 18.70 -10.30 21.88
CA LYS A 208 17.56 -10.73 21.09
C LYS A 208 18.02 -11.54 19.89
N GLU A 209 17.29 -12.61 19.59
CA GLU A 209 17.44 -13.34 18.33
C GLU A 209 17.03 -12.45 17.17
N GLN A 210 17.67 -12.66 16.01
CA GLN A 210 17.51 -11.84 14.82
C GLN A 210 17.02 -12.69 13.65
N ILE A 211 16.48 -12.01 12.66
CA ILE A 211 16.41 -12.45 11.27
C ILE A 211 17.07 -11.39 10.40
N VAL A 212 17.64 -11.79 9.28
CA VAL A 212 18.22 -10.87 8.30
C VAL A 212 17.31 -10.87 7.06
N ILE A 213 16.97 -9.69 6.56
CA ILE A 213 16.07 -9.53 5.41
C ILE A 213 16.86 -8.84 4.31
N GLY A 214 16.95 -9.48 3.15
CA GLY A 214 17.51 -8.87 1.95
C GLY A 214 16.43 -8.43 0.99
N LEU A 215 16.59 -7.22 0.45
CA LEU A 215 15.68 -6.66 -0.55
C LEU A 215 16.47 -6.23 -1.78
N VAL A 216 16.03 -6.70 -2.94
CA VAL A 216 16.57 -6.32 -4.24
C VAL A 216 15.57 -5.41 -4.94
N MET A 217 16.04 -4.24 -5.38
CA MET A 217 15.24 -3.26 -6.11
C MET A 217 15.88 -2.91 -7.46
N ALA A 218 15.04 -2.68 -8.46
CA ALA A 218 15.42 -2.15 -9.77
C ALA A 218 14.41 -1.07 -10.17
N ASP A 219 14.88 0.10 -10.63
CA ASP A 219 14.01 1.22 -11.02
C ASP A 219 12.99 1.63 -9.93
N GLY A 220 13.41 1.58 -8.66
CA GLY A 220 12.52 1.85 -7.51
C GLY A 220 11.48 0.76 -7.22
N ILE A 221 11.50 -0.36 -7.95
CA ILE A 221 10.57 -1.48 -7.79
C ILE A 221 11.27 -2.64 -7.06
N PRO A 222 10.68 -3.20 -5.99
CA PRO A 222 11.19 -4.42 -5.37
C PRO A 222 10.96 -5.61 -6.30
N ILE A 223 12.04 -6.28 -6.70
CA ILE A 223 12.00 -7.41 -7.65
C ILE A 223 12.23 -8.76 -6.96
N HIS A 224 12.93 -8.78 -5.84
CA HIS A 224 13.19 -10.00 -5.08
C HIS A 224 13.44 -9.68 -3.60
N HIS A 225 13.02 -10.58 -2.72
CA HIS A 225 13.42 -10.57 -1.31
C HIS A 225 13.78 -11.96 -0.81
N GLU A 226 14.63 -12.01 0.23
CA GLU A 226 15.01 -13.26 0.89
C GLU A 226 15.17 -13.04 2.40
N VAL A 227 14.77 -14.04 3.19
CA VAL A 227 14.94 -14.03 4.65
C VAL A 227 16.01 -15.04 5.04
N TRP A 228 17.02 -14.55 5.75
CA TRP A 228 18.19 -15.31 6.15
C TRP A 228 18.21 -15.51 7.66
N PRO A 229 18.88 -16.58 8.14
CA PRO A 229 19.14 -16.77 9.56
C PRO A 229 19.80 -15.55 10.20
N GLY A 230 19.42 -15.21 11.43
CA GLY A 230 19.90 -14.01 12.12
C GLY A 230 21.42 -13.86 12.25
N ASN A 231 22.15 -14.98 12.25
CA ASN A 231 23.61 -15.02 12.31
C ASN A 231 24.30 -14.91 10.93
N THR A 232 23.53 -14.68 9.86
CA THR A 232 24.07 -14.55 8.50
C THR A 232 24.82 -13.23 8.36
N ILE A 233 26.05 -13.30 7.86
CA ILE A 233 26.87 -12.12 7.56
C ILE A 233 26.61 -11.65 6.13
N ASP A 234 26.61 -10.33 5.93
CA ASP A 234 26.29 -9.69 4.64
C ASP A 234 26.96 -10.34 3.42
N PRO A 235 28.29 -10.62 3.41
CA PRO A 235 28.95 -11.25 2.27
C PRO A 235 28.34 -12.58 1.80
N LYS A 236 27.79 -13.39 2.71
CA LYS A 236 27.24 -14.71 2.38
C LYS A 236 25.92 -14.63 1.60
N THR A 237 25.27 -13.47 1.60
CA THR A 237 23.98 -13.27 0.94
C THR A 237 24.13 -12.83 -0.53
N LEU A 238 25.32 -12.38 -0.94
CA LEU A 238 25.55 -11.86 -2.29
C LEU A 238 25.47 -12.94 -3.37
N GLU A 239 26.20 -14.05 -3.21
CA GLU A 239 26.24 -15.12 -4.21
C GLU A 239 24.85 -15.65 -4.53
N PRO A 240 24.05 -16.07 -3.51
CA PRO A 240 22.74 -16.63 -3.80
C PRO A 240 21.81 -15.60 -4.44
N THR A 241 21.88 -14.33 -3.99
CA THR A 241 21.06 -13.24 -4.55
C THR A 241 21.41 -13.01 -6.02
N ILE A 242 22.71 -12.96 -6.37
CA ILE A 242 23.16 -12.80 -7.76
C ILE A 242 22.71 -13.99 -8.61
N SER A 243 22.83 -15.22 -8.11
CA SER A 243 22.37 -16.42 -8.82
C SER A 243 20.88 -16.37 -9.12
N VAL A 244 20.05 -15.96 -8.14
CA VAL A 244 18.60 -15.76 -8.36
C VAL A 244 18.34 -14.74 -9.47
N LEU A 245 19.04 -13.60 -9.48
CA LEU A 245 18.86 -12.58 -10.53
C LEU A 245 19.23 -13.10 -11.93
N LYS A 246 20.31 -13.89 -12.04
CA LYS A 246 20.75 -14.46 -13.32
C LYS A 246 19.85 -15.60 -13.79
N GLU A 247 19.51 -16.52 -12.91
CA GLU A 247 18.83 -17.77 -13.25
C GLU A 247 17.32 -17.60 -13.34
N ARG A 248 16.71 -16.93 -12.35
CA ARG A 248 15.24 -16.78 -12.25
C ARG A 248 14.71 -15.57 -13.01
N PHE A 249 15.43 -14.45 -12.94
CA PHE A 249 15.03 -13.20 -13.59
C PHE A 249 15.73 -12.95 -14.94
N HIS A 250 16.71 -13.78 -15.30
CA HIS A 250 17.47 -13.66 -16.56
C HIS A 250 18.17 -12.32 -16.75
N ILE A 251 18.56 -11.67 -15.66
CA ILE A 251 19.27 -10.38 -15.69
C ILE A 251 20.76 -10.65 -15.88
N LYS A 252 21.28 -10.32 -17.07
CA LYS A 252 22.65 -10.68 -17.49
C LYS A 252 23.72 -9.65 -17.12
N ASN A 253 23.39 -8.37 -17.28
CA ASN A 253 24.30 -7.25 -17.04
C ASN A 253 23.69 -6.36 -15.97
N VAL A 254 24.23 -6.43 -14.76
CA VAL A 254 23.75 -5.65 -13.63
C VAL A 254 24.90 -4.84 -13.10
N ILE A 255 24.67 -3.55 -12.83
CA ILE A 255 25.50 -2.77 -11.92
C ILE A 255 24.90 -2.94 -10.52
N PHE A 256 25.57 -3.75 -9.70
CA PHE A 256 25.11 -4.03 -8.34
C PHE A 256 25.55 -2.92 -7.39
N ILE A 257 24.60 -2.23 -6.76
CA ILE A 257 24.86 -1.16 -5.80
C ILE A 257 24.60 -1.70 -4.39
N ALA A 258 25.66 -1.77 -3.58
CA ALA A 258 25.61 -2.36 -2.24
C ALA A 258 26.41 -1.51 -1.23
N ASP A 259 25.88 -1.41 0.00
CA ASP A 259 26.48 -0.62 1.07
C ASP A 259 27.86 -1.15 1.51
N LYS A 260 28.57 -0.35 2.30
CA LYS A 260 29.95 -0.54 2.76
C LYS A 260 30.25 -1.88 3.42
N ALA A 261 29.24 -2.53 4.00
CA ALA A 261 29.40 -3.85 4.60
C ALA A 261 29.82 -4.92 3.58
N PHE A 262 29.53 -4.69 2.29
CA PHE A 262 29.89 -5.55 1.18
C PHE A 262 31.26 -5.23 0.56
N GLY A 263 31.95 -4.18 1.02
CA GLY A 263 33.28 -3.81 0.54
C GLY A 263 34.44 -4.65 1.10
N ARG A 264 34.17 -5.83 1.68
CA ARG A 264 35.18 -6.73 2.27
C ARG A 264 35.71 -7.73 1.24
N SER A 265 36.97 -8.12 1.37
CA SER A 265 37.71 -8.96 0.39
C SER A 265 36.92 -10.12 -0.24
N LYS A 266 36.26 -10.96 0.58
CA LYS A 266 35.47 -12.11 0.07
C LYS A 266 34.25 -11.71 -0.77
N SER A 267 33.61 -10.58 -0.48
CA SER A 267 32.49 -10.08 -1.28
C SER A 267 32.95 -9.57 -2.63
N LEU A 268 34.14 -8.96 -2.68
CA LEU A 268 34.71 -8.37 -3.89
C LEU A 268 35.06 -9.43 -4.93
N ASP A 269 35.62 -10.57 -4.51
CA ASP A 269 35.91 -11.70 -5.40
C ASP A 269 34.65 -12.27 -6.09
N LEU A 270 33.49 -12.19 -5.43
CA LEU A 270 32.19 -12.61 -5.96
C LEU A 270 31.54 -11.57 -6.86
N LEU A 271 31.69 -10.30 -6.51
CA LEU A 271 31.23 -9.19 -7.31
C LEU A 271 32.02 -9.05 -8.62
N ASP A 272 33.27 -9.54 -8.65
CA ASP A 272 34.18 -9.53 -9.81
C ASP A 272 33.70 -10.31 -11.05
N GLN A 273 32.63 -11.11 -10.94
CA GLN A 273 31.96 -11.72 -12.10
C GLN A 273 30.90 -10.81 -12.75
N ASN A 274 30.66 -9.61 -12.20
CA ASN A 274 29.68 -8.62 -12.66
C ASN A 274 30.25 -7.18 -12.60
N LEU A 275 29.51 -6.18 -13.09
CA LEU A 275 29.82 -4.77 -12.82
C LEU A 275 29.19 -4.38 -11.47
N TYR A 276 29.89 -3.65 -10.62
CA TYR A 276 29.37 -3.26 -9.30
C TYR A 276 29.88 -1.90 -8.86
N ILE A 277 29.10 -1.26 -8.00
CA ILE A 277 29.45 -0.03 -7.28
C ILE A 277 29.25 -0.33 -5.80
N THR A 278 30.31 -0.27 -5.01
CA THR A 278 30.23 -0.46 -3.56
C THR A 278 31.17 0.51 -2.85
N ALA A 279 30.83 0.86 -1.62
CA ALA A 279 31.73 1.59 -0.74
C ALA A 279 32.78 0.64 -0.16
N ALA A 280 34.07 0.91 -0.37
CA ALA A 280 35.15 0.11 0.18
C ALA A 280 35.85 0.84 1.34
N TYR A 281 36.33 0.10 2.34
CA TYR A 281 37.24 0.68 3.33
C TYR A 281 38.61 0.90 2.70
N ARG A 282 39.23 2.06 2.97
CA ARG A 282 40.54 2.43 2.43
C ARG A 282 41.65 1.41 2.74
N TRP A 283 41.48 0.63 3.81
CA TRP A 283 42.44 -0.38 4.27
C TRP A 283 42.09 -1.81 3.85
N ASP A 284 40.93 -2.03 3.22
CA ASP A 284 40.52 -3.39 2.81
C ASP A 284 41.23 -3.82 1.52
N LEU A 285 41.67 -5.08 1.51
CA LEU A 285 42.23 -5.70 0.32
C LEU A 285 41.11 -6.14 -0.64
N PRO A 286 41.34 -6.08 -1.96
CA PRO A 286 42.64 -5.83 -2.60
C PRO A 286 42.91 -4.34 -2.93
N TYR A 287 41.96 -3.43 -2.69
CA TYR A 287 42.07 -2.03 -3.13
C TYR A 287 42.88 -1.11 -2.22
N ARG A 288 43.34 -1.60 -1.06
CA ARG A 288 44.12 -0.82 -0.10
C ARG A 288 45.21 0.02 -0.74
N ASN A 289 46.03 -0.55 -1.62
CA ASN A 289 47.16 0.17 -2.22
C ASN A 289 46.68 1.31 -3.13
N ALA A 290 45.68 1.05 -3.97
CA ALA A 290 45.10 2.07 -4.85
C ALA A 290 44.38 3.18 -4.05
N LEU A 291 43.57 2.82 -3.06
CA LEU A 291 42.79 3.78 -2.26
C LEU A 291 43.66 4.60 -1.29
N MET A 292 44.70 4.00 -0.70
CA MET A 292 45.63 4.73 0.17
C MET A 292 46.48 5.74 -0.61
N ASN A 293 46.84 5.43 -1.86
CA ASN A 293 47.64 6.31 -2.72
C ASN A 293 46.81 7.32 -3.52
N THR A 294 45.47 7.23 -3.48
CA THR A 294 44.59 8.22 -4.12
C THR A 294 44.43 9.44 -3.20
N ASP A 295 44.73 10.62 -3.74
CA ASP A 295 44.39 11.89 -3.07
C ASP A 295 42.92 12.24 -3.35
N PHE A 296 42.17 12.47 -2.27
CA PHE A 296 40.75 12.85 -2.27
C PHE A 296 40.55 14.35 -1.97
N SER A 297 41.63 15.14 -1.95
CA SER A 297 41.63 16.56 -1.57
C SER A 297 41.04 17.52 -2.63
N ASP A 298 40.60 16.99 -3.78
CA ASP A 298 40.00 17.76 -4.87
C ASP A 298 38.57 18.21 -4.51
N GLY A 299 38.47 19.24 -3.68
CA GLY A 299 37.24 19.76 -3.08
C GLY A 299 36.15 20.20 -4.07
N ARG A 300 35.33 19.24 -4.52
CA ARG A 300 33.93 19.44 -4.92
C ARG A 300 33.05 18.37 -4.29
N ILE A 301 32.50 18.71 -3.15
CA ILE A 301 31.54 17.91 -2.40
C ILE A 301 30.14 18.29 -2.94
N MET A 302 29.89 17.88 -4.20
CA MET A 302 28.65 17.86 -5.02
C MET A 302 27.64 19.04 -4.97
N ASP A 303 27.23 19.51 -6.16
CA ASP A 303 25.79 19.75 -6.40
C ASP A 303 25.16 18.50 -7.04
N ASP A 304 25.78 17.90 -8.06
CA ASP A 304 25.30 16.64 -8.67
C ASP A 304 26.48 15.69 -8.98
N LEU A 305 26.61 14.66 -8.14
CA LEU A 305 27.52 13.49 -8.15
C LEU A 305 28.62 13.43 -9.24
N ALA A 306 29.81 13.98 -8.92
CA ALA A 306 31.03 13.78 -9.72
C ALA A 306 31.79 12.54 -9.21
N ILE A 307 31.67 11.43 -9.93
CA ILE A 307 32.46 10.22 -9.70
C ILE A 307 33.91 10.53 -10.10
N LYS A 308 34.86 10.56 -9.14
CA LYS A 308 36.29 10.49 -9.48
C LYS A 308 36.56 9.06 -9.91
N LYS A 309 36.38 8.79 -11.21
CA LYS A 309 36.68 7.49 -11.81
C LYS A 309 38.17 7.19 -11.67
N VAL A 310 38.55 6.50 -10.61
CA VAL A 310 39.89 5.92 -10.51
C VAL A 310 39.85 4.58 -11.22
N ILE A 311 40.38 4.52 -12.44
CA ILE A 311 40.63 3.26 -13.14
C ILE A 311 41.85 2.64 -12.47
N ILE A 312 41.61 1.67 -11.59
CA ILE A 312 42.68 0.91 -10.96
C ILE A 312 43.17 -0.12 -11.98
N SER A 313 44.46 -0.09 -12.32
CA SER A 313 45.03 -1.12 -13.21
C SER A 313 45.17 -2.43 -12.43
N VAL A 314 45.10 -3.55 -13.15
CA VAL A 314 45.27 -4.90 -12.58
C VAL A 314 46.52 -5.00 -11.72
N ASP A 315 47.62 -4.44 -12.21
CA ASP A 315 48.92 -4.47 -11.51
C ASP A 315 48.90 -3.78 -10.15
N GLN A 316 47.98 -2.83 -9.94
CA GLN A 316 47.82 -2.13 -8.66
C GLN A 316 47.01 -2.91 -7.62
N VAL A 317 46.28 -3.95 -8.06
CA VAL A 317 45.40 -4.80 -7.24
C VAL A 317 46.05 -6.15 -6.94
N MET A 318 46.94 -6.61 -7.82
CA MET A 318 47.55 -7.93 -7.75
C MET A 318 48.74 -7.96 -6.80
N ARG A 319 48.88 -9.08 -6.08
CA ARG A 319 50.09 -9.40 -5.32
C ARG A 319 51.14 -10.01 -6.26
N ASP A 320 52.41 -9.90 -5.91
CA ASP A 320 53.52 -10.46 -6.71
C ASP A 320 53.40 -11.97 -6.94
N ASP A 321 52.72 -12.70 -6.04
CA ASP A 321 52.48 -14.14 -6.06
C ASP A 321 51.21 -14.59 -6.83
N SER A 322 50.52 -13.66 -7.50
CA SER A 322 49.29 -13.97 -8.24
C SER A 322 49.55 -14.89 -9.44
N THR A 323 48.70 -15.91 -9.64
CA THR A 323 48.85 -16.89 -10.74
C THR A 323 48.48 -16.28 -12.10
N GLU A 324 48.98 -16.89 -13.18
CA GLU A 324 48.73 -16.49 -14.57
C GLU A 324 47.22 -16.42 -14.90
N ASP A 325 46.43 -17.36 -14.37
CA ASP A 325 44.98 -17.38 -14.56
C ASP A 325 44.28 -16.24 -13.80
N GLN A 326 44.78 -15.88 -12.61
CA GLN A 326 44.27 -14.73 -11.86
C GLN A 326 44.59 -13.41 -12.60
N ARG A 327 45.76 -13.31 -13.24
CA ARG A 327 46.17 -12.14 -14.06
C ARG A 327 45.28 -11.97 -15.29
N LYS A 328 45.06 -13.05 -16.06
CA LYS A 328 44.15 -13.03 -17.22
C LYS A 328 42.70 -12.71 -16.85
N LEU A 329 42.23 -13.15 -15.68
CA LEU A 329 40.90 -12.82 -15.18
C LEU A 329 40.82 -11.35 -14.75
N ALA A 330 41.93 -10.76 -14.31
CA ALA A 330 42.00 -9.37 -13.89
C ALA A 330 42.07 -8.38 -15.06
N GLU A 331 42.76 -8.69 -16.16
CA GLU A 331 42.83 -7.83 -17.36
C GLU A 331 41.47 -7.58 -18.03
N LYS A 332 40.47 -8.43 -17.78
CA LYS A 332 39.10 -8.23 -18.25
C LYS A 332 38.28 -7.24 -17.40
N ARG A 333 38.83 -6.73 -16.28
CA ARG A 333 38.10 -5.95 -15.27
C ARG A 333 38.22 -4.45 -15.52
N LYS A 334 37.17 -3.69 -15.19
CA LYS A 334 37.20 -2.22 -15.08
C LYS A 334 36.73 -1.84 -13.68
N TYR A 335 37.66 -1.47 -12.81
CA TYR A 335 37.35 -1.03 -11.47
C TYR A 335 37.00 0.46 -11.47
N ILE A 336 35.89 0.81 -10.83
CA ILE A 336 35.51 2.20 -10.57
C ILE A 336 35.36 2.31 -9.06
N ALA A 337 36.37 2.88 -8.40
CA ALA A 337 36.19 3.43 -7.06
C ALA A 337 35.45 4.76 -7.21
N VAL A 338 34.36 4.95 -6.46
CA VAL A 338 33.60 6.21 -6.39
C VAL A 338 33.94 6.91 -5.08
#